data_AF-A0A1J5F9P4-F1
#
_entry.id   AF-A0A1J5F9P4-F1
#
_cell.length_a   1.000
_cell.length_b   1.000
_cell.length_c   1.000
_cell.angle_alpha   90.00
_cell.angle_beta   90.00
_cell.angle_gamma   90.00
#
_symmetry.space_group_name_H-M   'P 1'
#
loop_
_entity.id
_entity.type
_entity.pdbx_description
1 polymer ?
#
loop_
_entity_poly.entity_id
_entity_poly.type
_entity_poly.pdbx_seq_one_letter_code
_entity_poly.pdbx_strand_id
1 'polypeptide(L)'
;MSSKNLSRLEQVELRNIWQHEALDFTNWLALEENLTLLGDEIGTTIKLIRTEANVGRYNVDILAEEEGTGRKIIIENQLEDTDHDHLGKIITYASGYDAEIIIWIVKDAREEHKRAVEWLNEHTDEKIGFFLLQIQVWKIGDSSPAPKFDIVASPNEWAKITKIAGGDGEISETKTRQLRFWTDLKECVGKTHPKLRLQTPRPQHWYDVSMGSSEAHIALSLNSQKNLVSCELYISKNKELYGFLMNRKEEIEREIGAELEWIDASVASRIILRKSVDSIFNKNKESEYFEWLASKTELFQKVFQKQFMNWKQSI
;
A
#
# COMPACT_ATOMS: atom_id res chain seq x y z
N MET A 1 30.90 -35.52 -1.55
CA MET A 1 30.10 -34.30 -1.36
C MET A 1 28.74 -34.54 -2.00
N SER A 2 27.65 -34.50 -1.23
CA SER A 2 26.31 -34.60 -1.83
C SER A 2 26.09 -33.35 -2.67
N SER A 3 25.99 -33.52 -3.99
CA SER A 3 25.52 -32.48 -4.90
C SER A 3 24.16 -31.99 -4.38
N LYS A 4 24.05 -30.72 -3.97
CA LYS A 4 22.75 -30.14 -3.64
C LYS A 4 22.00 -29.97 -4.97
N ASN A 5 20.96 -30.77 -5.17
CA ASN A 5 20.14 -30.69 -6.36
C ASN A 5 19.21 -29.46 -6.23
N LEU A 6 19.40 -28.47 -7.11
CA LEU A 6 18.60 -27.24 -7.13
C LEU A 6 17.55 -27.36 -8.23
N SER A 7 16.28 -27.16 -7.86
CA SER A 7 15.19 -27.11 -8.83
C SER A 7 15.22 -25.81 -9.63
N ARG A 8 14.61 -25.81 -10.82
CA ARG A 8 14.54 -24.64 -11.70
C ARG A 8 13.18 -23.95 -11.57
N LEU A 9 13.20 -22.62 -11.71
CA LEU A 9 12.00 -21.82 -11.89
C LEU A 9 11.52 -21.97 -13.33
N GLU A 10 10.24 -22.25 -13.48
CA GLU A 10 9.57 -22.40 -14.77
C GLU A 10 8.42 -21.41 -14.84
N GLN A 11 8.38 -20.61 -15.92
CA GLN A 11 7.28 -19.69 -16.17
C GLN A 11 6.11 -20.47 -16.78
N VAL A 12 4.91 -20.23 -16.25
CA VAL A 12 3.66 -20.84 -16.71
C VAL A 12 2.90 -19.80 -17.54
N GLU A 13 2.42 -20.20 -18.71
CA GLU A 13 1.56 -19.33 -19.54
C GLU A 13 0.29 -18.94 -18.78
N LEU A 14 -0.02 -17.64 -18.77
CA LEU A 14 -1.16 -17.09 -18.02
C LEU A 14 -2.48 -17.74 -18.45
N ARG A 15 -2.66 -17.99 -19.75
CA ARG A 15 -3.87 -18.61 -20.31
C ARG A 15 -4.08 -20.07 -19.89
N ASN A 16 -3.07 -20.73 -19.32
CA ASN A 16 -3.23 -22.05 -18.72
C ASN A 16 -3.84 -21.97 -17.31
N ILE A 17 -3.73 -20.82 -16.63
CA ILE A 17 -4.28 -20.57 -15.29
C ILE A 17 -5.61 -19.84 -15.39
N TRP A 18 -5.68 -18.80 -16.21
CA TRP A 18 -6.84 -17.96 -16.44
C TRP A 18 -7.17 -17.96 -17.94
N GLN A 19 -8.17 -18.76 -18.34
CA GLN A 19 -8.54 -18.88 -19.75
C GLN A 19 -9.21 -17.60 -20.26
N HIS A 20 -9.98 -16.94 -19.41
CA HIS A 20 -10.72 -15.72 -19.69
C HIS A 20 -10.39 -14.61 -18.68
N GLU A 21 -10.17 -13.39 -19.19
CA GLU A 21 -9.87 -12.21 -18.36
C GLU A 21 -10.99 -11.92 -17.35
N ALA A 22 -12.20 -11.63 -17.84
CA ALA A 22 -13.33 -11.25 -16.99
C ALA A 22 -13.83 -12.39 -16.08
N LEU A 23 -13.84 -13.63 -16.58
CA LEU A 23 -14.43 -14.76 -15.85
C LEU A 23 -13.44 -15.45 -14.90
N ASP A 24 -12.14 -15.45 -15.21
CA ASP A 24 -11.15 -16.14 -14.40
C ASP A 24 -10.23 -15.16 -13.68
N PHE A 25 -9.53 -14.29 -14.42
CA PHE A 25 -8.50 -13.43 -13.83
C PHE A 25 -9.09 -12.32 -12.96
N THR A 26 -10.11 -11.60 -13.42
CA THR A 26 -10.78 -10.56 -12.64
C THR A 26 -11.39 -11.13 -11.37
N ASN A 27 -12.03 -12.30 -11.44
CA ASN A 27 -12.61 -12.96 -10.26
C ASN A 27 -11.53 -13.47 -9.29
N TRP A 28 -10.43 -14.02 -9.80
CA TRP A 28 -9.28 -14.39 -8.98
C TRP A 28 -8.68 -13.17 -8.28
N LEU A 29 -8.40 -12.10 -9.04
CA LEU A 29 -7.76 -10.89 -8.53
C LEU A 29 -8.64 -10.21 -7.48
N ALA A 30 -9.96 -10.22 -7.63
CA ALA A 30 -10.91 -9.60 -6.69
C ALA A 30 -10.96 -10.28 -5.31
N LEU A 31 -10.36 -11.46 -5.12
CA LEU A 31 -10.24 -12.07 -3.80
C LEU A 31 -9.31 -11.26 -2.89
N GLU A 32 -9.66 -11.16 -1.60
CA GLU A 32 -8.94 -10.34 -0.61
C GLU A 32 -7.44 -10.64 -0.55
N GLU A 33 -7.06 -11.91 -0.59
CA GLU A 33 -5.66 -12.35 -0.56
C GLU A 33 -4.87 -11.90 -1.80
N ASN A 34 -5.51 -11.82 -2.97
CA ASN A 34 -4.85 -11.45 -4.23
C ASN A 34 -4.79 -9.93 -4.40
N LEU A 35 -5.82 -9.20 -3.94
CA LEU A 35 -5.74 -7.74 -3.80
C LEU A 35 -4.68 -7.34 -2.77
N THR A 36 -4.51 -8.12 -1.70
CA THR A 36 -3.42 -7.90 -0.73
C THR A 36 -2.06 -8.11 -1.39
N LEU A 37 -1.90 -9.15 -2.21
CA LEU A 37 -0.66 -9.39 -2.96
C LEU A 37 -0.32 -8.21 -3.90
N LEU A 38 -1.30 -7.71 -4.66
CA LEU A 38 -1.14 -6.54 -5.53
C LEU A 38 -0.84 -5.27 -4.72
N GLY A 39 -1.61 -5.06 -3.64
CA GLY A 39 -1.47 -3.90 -2.76
C GLY A 39 -0.11 -3.82 -2.08
N ASP A 40 0.43 -4.96 -1.66
CA ASP A 40 1.79 -5.06 -1.11
C ASP A 40 2.85 -4.64 -2.13
N GLU A 41 2.67 -5.00 -3.41
CA GLU A 41 3.61 -4.66 -4.48
C GLU A 41 3.62 -3.15 -4.75
N ILE A 42 2.44 -2.52 -4.89
CA ILE A 42 2.35 -1.07 -5.17
C ILE A 42 2.49 -0.20 -3.90
N GLY A 43 2.45 -0.82 -2.72
CA GLY A 43 2.47 -0.14 -1.44
C GLY A 43 1.19 0.62 -1.12
N THR A 44 0.02 0.03 -1.39
CA THR A 44 -1.30 0.57 -1.06
C THR A 44 -2.21 -0.56 -0.58
N THR A 45 -2.95 -0.36 0.52
CA THR A 45 -3.94 -1.33 0.98
C THR A 45 -5.22 -1.18 0.16
N ILE A 46 -5.54 -2.18 -0.66
CA ILE A 46 -6.66 -2.15 -1.61
C ILE A 46 -7.89 -2.82 -1.01
N LYS A 47 -9.00 -2.09 -0.92
CA LYS A 47 -10.31 -2.62 -0.52
C LYS A 47 -11.26 -2.70 -1.72
N LEU A 48 -11.72 -3.90 -2.05
CA LEU A 48 -12.68 -4.12 -3.13
C LEU A 48 -13.99 -3.35 -2.89
N ILE A 49 -14.50 -2.67 -3.92
CA ILE A 49 -15.87 -2.13 -3.93
C ILE A 49 -16.77 -3.03 -4.78
N ARG A 50 -16.37 -3.33 -6.02
CA ARG A 50 -17.07 -4.26 -6.93
C ARG A 50 -16.21 -4.60 -8.15
N THR A 51 -16.54 -5.71 -8.79
CA THR A 51 -16.10 -6.05 -10.15
C THR A 51 -17.09 -5.51 -11.18
N GLU A 52 -16.66 -5.41 -12.45
CA GLU A 52 -17.51 -5.02 -13.60
C GLU A 52 -18.29 -3.72 -13.35
N ALA A 53 -17.59 -2.68 -12.89
CA ALA A 53 -18.19 -1.44 -12.45
C ALA A 53 -18.53 -0.53 -13.64
N ASN A 54 -19.82 -0.24 -13.84
CA ASN A 54 -20.30 0.51 -15.01
C ASN A 54 -19.86 1.99 -15.08
N VAL A 55 -19.26 2.38 -16.21
CA VAL A 55 -18.94 3.75 -16.62
C VAL A 55 -19.62 4.04 -17.96
N GLY A 56 -20.85 4.55 -17.88
CA GLY A 56 -21.67 4.82 -19.06
C GLY A 56 -21.98 3.52 -19.82
N ARG A 57 -21.38 3.33 -21.00
CA ARG A 57 -21.57 2.12 -21.83
C ARG A 57 -20.49 1.06 -21.64
N TYR A 58 -19.49 1.33 -20.81
CA TYR A 58 -18.35 0.46 -20.55
C TYR A 58 -18.33 0.01 -19.10
N ASN A 59 -17.50 -0.97 -18.78
CA ASN A 59 -17.30 -1.43 -17.40
C ASN A 59 -15.80 -1.45 -17.10
N VAL A 60 -15.43 -0.99 -15.91
CA VAL A 60 -14.12 -1.22 -15.30
C VAL A 60 -14.08 -2.62 -14.73
N ASP A 61 -13.00 -3.36 -14.94
CA ASP A 61 -12.87 -4.73 -14.41
C ASP A 61 -13.00 -4.77 -12.88
N ILE A 62 -12.25 -3.91 -12.17
CA ILE A 62 -12.34 -3.80 -10.70
C ILE A 62 -12.33 -2.33 -10.25
N LEU A 63 -13.35 -1.97 -9.48
CA LEU A 63 -13.41 -0.73 -8.71
C LEU A 63 -13.10 -1.04 -7.25
N ALA A 64 -12.16 -0.29 -6.67
CA ALA A 64 -11.71 -0.43 -5.30
C ALA A 64 -11.45 0.95 -4.66
N GLU A 65 -11.06 0.95 -3.39
CA GLU A 65 -10.57 2.15 -2.70
C GLU A 65 -9.35 1.83 -1.84
N GLU A 66 -8.48 2.82 -1.67
CA GLU A 66 -7.40 2.75 -0.70
C GLU A 66 -7.97 2.84 0.70
N GLU A 67 -7.63 1.85 1.53
CA GLU A 67 -8.03 1.84 2.92
C GLU A 67 -7.39 3.00 3.70
N GLY A 68 -8.15 3.61 4.61
CA GLY A 68 -7.70 4.73 5.43
C GLY A 68 -7.94 6.10 4.78
N THR A 69 -7.71 6.24 3.47
CA THR A 69 -7.89 7.51 2.76
C THR A 69 -9.19 7.58 1.94
N GLY A 70 -9.72 6.42 1.50
CA GLY A 70 -10.92 6.33 0.67
C GLY A 70 -10.70 6.74 -0.79
N ARG A 71 -9.44 6.93 -1.22
CA ARG A 71 -9.09 7.32 -2.60
C ARG A 71 -9.49 6.22 -3.57
N LYS A 72 -10.16 6.58 -4.67
CA LYS A 72 -10.70 5.60 -5.61
C LYS A 72 -9.59 4.97 -6.45
N ILE A 73 -9.68 3.65 -6.58
CA ILE A 73 -8.76 2.80 -7.33
C ILE A 73 -9.55 2.15 -8.46
N ILE A 74 -9.05 2.25 -9.69
CA ILE A 74 -9.52 1.41 -10.80
C ILE A 74 -8.41 0.44 -11.20
N ILE A 75 -8.81 -0.78 -11.54
CA ILE A 75 -7.90 -1.80 -12.05
C ILE A 75 -8.46 -2.29 -13.38
N GLU A 76 -7.64 -2.24 -14.41
CA GLU A 76 -7.89 -2.83 -15.72
C GLU A 76 -6.90 -3.97 -15.94
N ASN A 77 -7.42 -5.13 -16.33
CA ASN A 77 -6.67 -6.34 -16.52
C ASN A 77 -6.56 -6.69 -17.99
N GLN A 78 -5.39 -7.16 -18.40
CA GLN A 78 -5.11 -7.61 -19.75
C GLN A 78 -4.18 -8.83 -19.72
N LEU A 79 -4.62 -9.99 -20.18
CA LEU A 79 -3.80 -11.21 -20.29
C LEU A 79 -2.98 -11.26 -21.60
N GLU A 80 -2.98 -10.15 -22.34
CA GLU A 80 -2.23 -9.87 -23.56
C GLU A 80 -1.13 -8.82 -23.34
N ASP A 81 -0.34 -8.57 -24.38
CA ASP A 81 0.48 -7.37 -24.48
C ASP A 81 -0.35 -6.10 -24.37
N THR A 82 0.21 -5.04 -23.81
CA THR A 82 -0.42 -3.72 -23.82
C THR A 82 -0.85 -3.26 -25.21
N ASP A 83 -2.03 -2.64 -25.31
CA ASP A 83 -2.55 -2.02 -26.52
C ASP A 83 -3.14 -0.61 -26.28
N HIS A 84 -3.49 0.06 -27.37
CA HIS A 84 -4.09 1.41 -27.31
C HIS A 84 -5.53 1.42 -26.79
N ASP A 85 -6.27 0.31 -26.92
CA ASP A 85 -7.65 0.22 -26.44
C ASP A 85 -7.67 0.30 -24.92
N HIS A 86 -6.90 -0.55 -24.25
CA HIS A 86 -6.80 -0.58 -22.80
C HIS A 86 -6.16 0.69 -22.24
N LEU A 87 -5.16 1.27 -22.92
CA LEU A 87 -4.64 2.60 -22.53
C LEU A 87 -5.74 3.68 -22.55
N GLY A 88 -6.60 3.69 -23.57
CA GLY A 88 -7.72 4.62 -23.66
C GLY A 88 -8.78 4.36 -22.58
N LYS A 89 -9.05 3.08 -22.29
CA LYS A 89 -9.97 2.66 -21.23
C LYS A 89 -9.55 3.16 -19.87
N ILE A 90 -8.30 2.93 -19.44
CA ILE A 90 -7.86 3.33 -18.10
C ILE A 90 -7.99 4.83 -17.85
N ILE A 91 -7.77 5.67 -18.88
CA ILE A 91 -7.95 7.12 -18.79
C ILE A 91 -9.44 7.47 -18.69
N THR A 92 -10.27 6.85 -19.52
CA THR A 92 -11.73 7.08 -19.56
C THR A 92 -12.37 6.68 -18.23
N TYR A 93 -11.95 5.54 -17.69
CA TYR A 93 -12.45 4.98 -16.45
C TYR A 93 -12.01 5.79 -15.24
N ALA A 94 -10.76 6.27 -15.23
CA ALA A 94 -10.28 7.15 -14.17
C ALA A 94 -11.11 8.43 -14.10
N SER A 95 -11.39 9.05 -15.25
CA SER A 95 -12.26 10.22 -15.34
C SER A 95 -13.70 9.92 -14.93
N GLY A 96 -14.22 8.72 -15.22
CA GLY A 96 -15.61 8.35 -14.91
C GLY A 96 -15.87 8.12 -13.42
N TYR A 97 -14.86 7.65 -12.68
CA TYR A 97 -14.97 7.37 -11.24
C TYR A 97 -14.26 8.38 -10.34
N ASP A 98 -13.67 9.43 -10.91
CA ASP A 98 -12.77 10.34 -10.17
C ASP A 98 -11.67 9.54 -9.45
N ALA A 99 -11.07 8.59 -10.18
CA ALA A 99 -10.06 7.68 -9.63
C ALA A 99 -8.71 8.37 -9.53
N GLU A 100 -8.09 8.24 -8.36
CA GLU A 100 -6.78 8.80 -8.07
C GLU A 100 -5.66 7.75 -8.21
N ILE A 101 -5.99 6.46 -8.14
CA ILE A 101 -5.03 5.37 -8.39
C ILE A 101 -5.55 4.53 -9.57
N ILE A 102 -4.74 4.45 -10.61
CA ILE A 102 -5.06 3.73 -11.83
C ILE A 102 -4.06 2.59 -11.96
N ILE A 103 -4.54 1.36 -12.06
CA ILE A 103 -3.70 0.17 -12.14
C ILE A 103 -4.01 -0.56 -13.44
N TRP A 104 -3.01 -0.74 -14.31
CA TRP A 104 -3.11 -1.53 -15.52
C TRP A 104 -2.19 -2.75 -15.40
N ILE A 105 -2.79 -3.94 -15.39
CA ILE A 105 -2.09 -5.22 -15.23
C ILE A 105 -2.07 -5.94 -16.57
N VAL A 106 -0.89 -6.27 -17.07
CA VAL A 106 -0.69 -6.84 -18.41
C VAL A 106 0.14 -8.13 -18.40
N LYS A 107 0.07 -8.94 -19.45
CA LYS A 107 1.06 -10.01 -19.68
C LYS A 107 2.44 -9.40 -19.97
N ASP A 108 2.49 -8.54 -20.99
CA ASP A 108 3.71 -7.91 -21.44
C ASP A 108 3.52 -6.41 -21.72
N ALA A 109 4.39 -5.60 -21.12
CA ALA A 109 4.33 -4.15 -21.29
C ALA A 109 5.23 -3.71 -22.44
N ARG A 110 4.64 -3.27 -23.56
CA ARG A 110 5.37 -2.63 -24.65
C ARG A 110 5.98 -1.30 -24.21
N GLU A 111 7.17 -1.01 -24.73
CA GLU A 111 7.94 0.19 -24.38
C GLU A 111 7.19 1.50 -24.65
N GLU A 112 6.39 1.55 -25.72
CA GLU A 112 5.58 2.73 -26.05
C GLU A 112 4.50 3.02 -25.01
N HIS A 113 3.84 1.97 -24.51
CA HIS A 113 2.80 2.10 -23.48
C HIS A 113 3.40 2.35 -22.10
N LYS A 114 4.56 1.76 -21.78
CA LYS A 114 5.34 2.13 -20.60
C LYS A 114 5.65 3.62 -20.60
N ARG A 115 6.22 4.15 -21.68
CA ARG A 115 6.52 5.59 -21.83
C ARG A 115 5.28 6.45 -21.75
N ALA A 116 4.15 6.00 -22.29
CA ALA A 116 2.88 6.72 -22.16
C ALA A 116 2.42 6.82 -20.71
N VAL A 117 2.50 5.74 -19.93
CA VAL A 117 2.17 5.73 -18.50
C VAL A 117 3.13 6.61 -17.70
N GLU A 118 4.44 6.56 -18.00
CA GLU A 118 5.43 7.46 -17.41
C GLU A 118 5.12 8.93 -17.72
N TRP A 119 4.79 9.24 -18.98
CA TRP A 119 4.40 10.57 -19.41
C TRP A 119 3.13 11.05 -18.69
N LEU A 120 2.12 10.19 -18.51
CA LEU A 120 0.92 10.51 -17.72
C LEU A 120 1.28 10.87 -16.28
N ASN A 121 2.04 10.02 -15.60
CA ASN A 121 2.50 10.27 -14.22
C ASN A 121 3.29 11.58 -14.07
N GLU A 122 3.98 11.98 -15.12
CA GLU A 122 4.75 13.21 -15.19
C GLU A 122 3.91 14.47 -15.44
N HIS A 123 2.70 14.32 -15.97
CA HIS A 123 1.85 15.43 -16.42
C HIS A 123 0.47 15.46 -15.73
N THR A 124 0.24 14.59 -14.75
CA THR A 124 -0.89 14.70 -13.81
C THR A 124 -0.46 15.28 -12.46
N ASP A 125 -1.43 15.67 -11.63
CA ASP A 125 -1.18 16.19 -10.29
C ASP A 125 -0.66 15.11 -9.31
N GLU A 126 -0.39 15.53 -8.07
CA GLU A 126 0.10 14.64 -7.02
C GLU A 126 -0.91 13.59 -6.55
N LYS A 127 -2.20 13.78 -6.83
CA LYS A 127 -3.26 12.86 -6.39
C LYS A 127 -3.35 11.67 -7.32
N ILE A 128 -3.20 11.92 -8.62
CA ILE A 128 -3.35 10.90 -9.67
C ILE A 128 -2.05 10.12 -9.87
N GLY A 129 -2.11 8.80 -9.73
CA GLY A 129 -1.01 7.89 -9.98
C GLY A 129 -1.40 6.72 -10.87
N PHE A 130 -0.67 6.55 -11.97
CA PHE A 130 -0.80 5.41 -12.88
C PHE A 130 0.27 4.37 -12.57
N PHE A 131 -0.15 3.12 -12.47
CA PHE A 131 0.69 1.95 -12.32
C PHE A 131 0.50 1.03 -13.53
N LEU A 132 1.61 0.59 -14.12
CA LEU A 132 1.66 -0.45 -15.12
C LEU A 132 2.43 -1.63 -14.53
N LEU A 133 1.77 -2.78 -14.41
CA LEU A 133 2.37 -3.99 -13.86
C LEU A 133 2.32 -5.13 -14.85
N GLN A 134 3.35 -5.97 -14.86
CA GLN A 134 3.32 -7.27 -15.51
C GLN A 134 2.90 -8.34 -14.51
N ILE A 135 1.96 -9.20 -14.89
CA ILE A 135 1.64 -10.43 -14.14
C ILE A 135 2.39 -11.61 -14.74
N GLN A 136 3.09 -12.35 -13.89
CA GLN A 136 3.76 -13.59 -14.25
C GLN A 136 3.29 -14.72 -13.34
N VAL A 137 3.36 -15.95 -13.83
CA VAL A 137 3.12 -17.14 -13.01
C VAL A 137 4.35 -18.04 -13.07
N TRP A 138 4.85 -18.44 -11.92
CA TRP A 138 6.05 -19.25 -11.78
C TRP A 138 5.77 -20.55 -11.01
N LYS A 139 6.50 -21.61 -11.31
CA LYS A 139 6.43 -22.89 -10.62
C LYS A 139 7.85 -23.44 -10.39
N ILE A 140 8.03 -24.20 -9.31
CA ILE A 140 9.29 -24.91 -9.02
C ILE A 140 8.98 -26.39 -8.83
N GLY A 141 9.55 -27.25 -9.68
CA GLY A 141 9.29 -28.69 -9.63
C GLY A 141 7.79 -28.97 -9.74
N ASP A 142 7.22 -29.71 -8.80
CA ASP A 142 5.78 -30.04 -8.76
C ASP A 142 4.93 -29.08 -7.91
N SER A 143 5.44 -27.91 -7.53
CA SER A 143 4.69 -26.95 -6.72
C SER A 143 3.41 -26.46 -7.41
N SER A 144 2.51 -25.87 -6.63
CA SER A 144 1.45 -25.04 -7.19
C SER A 144 2.06 -23.83 -7.93
N PRO A 145 1.44 -23.36 -9.02
CA PRO A 145 1.83 -22.11 -9.67
C PRO A 145 1.67 -20.92 -8.72
N ALA A 146 2.61 -20.00 -8.75
CA ALA A 146 2.67 -18.82 -7.91
C ALA A 146 2.62 -17.54 -8.78
N PRO A 147 1.61 -16.67 -8.61
CA PRO A 147 1.53 -15.41 -9.30
C PRO A 147 2.53 -14.39 -8.71
N LYS A 148 3.07 -13.53 -9.57
CA LYS A 148 3.97 -12.45 -9.21
C LYS A 148 3.65 -11.22 -10.05
N PHE A 149 3.46 -10.09 -9.38
CA PHE A 149 3.36 -8.80 -10.03
C PHE A 149 4.74 -8.14 -10.08
N ASP A 150 5.07 -7.53 -11.20
CA ASP A 150 6.29 -6.74 -11.37
C ASP A 150 5.90 -5.34 -11.85
N ILE A 151 6.32 -4.30 -11.12
CA ILE A 151 6.07 -2.92 -11.51
C ILE A 151 6.94 -2.54 -12.70
N VAL A 152 6.31 -2.18 -13.82
CA VAL A 152 6.97 -1.69 -15.02
C VAL A 152 7.04 -0.16 -15.05
N ALA A 153 5.95 0.50 -14.63
CA ALA A 153 5.90 1.94 -14.42
C ALA A 153 5.04 2.26 -13.19
N SER A 154 5.45 3.27 -12.42
CA SER A 154 4.73 3.75 -11.25
C SER A 154 4.90 5.27 -11.13
N PRO A 155 4.09 5.95 -10.31
CA PRO A 155 4.28 7.36 -10.03
C PRO A 155 5.67 7.61 -9.45
N ASN A 156 6.43 8.52 -10.06
CA ASN A 156 7.75 8.90 -9.56
C ASN A 156 7.60 10.10 -8.63
N GLU A 157 7.49 9.84 -7.32
CA GLU A 157 7.36 10.87 -6.29
C GLU A 157 8.51 11.89 -6.32
N TRP A 158 9.73 11.48 -6.69
CA TRP A 158 10.89 12.37 -6.77
C TRP A 158 10.83 13.32 -7.96
N ALA A 159 10.37 12.82 -9.12
CA ALA A 159 10.15 13.65 -10.31
C ALA A 159 8.99 14.64 -10.10
N LYS A 160 7.92 14.22 -9.42
CA LYS A 160 6.79 15.08 -9.06
C LYS A 160 7.22 16.22 -8.13
N ILE A 161 8.04 15.95 -7.10
CA ILE A 161 8.58 17.01 -6.23
C ILE A 161 9.45 18.01 -7.00
N THR A 162 10.27 17.52 -7.94
CA THR A 162 11.17 18.38 -8.72
C THR A 162 10.40 19.28 -9.69
N LYS A 163 9.32 18.80 -10.32
CA LYS A 163 8.43 19.63 -11.16
C LYS A 163 7.71 20.71 -10.36
N ILE A 164 7.32 20.40 -9.12
CA ILE A 164 6.62 21.34 -8.25
C ILE A 164 7.55 22.43 -7.71
N ALA A 165 8.84 22.15 -7.53
CA ALA A 165 9.82 23.19 -7.20
C ALA A 165 10.05 24.22 -8.33
N GLY A 166 9.59 23.95 -9.56
CA GLY A 166 9.71 24.85 -10.72
C GLY A 166 8.40 25.47 -11.21
N GLY A 167 7.25 25.13 -10.63
CA GLY A 167 5.94 25.69 -10.96
C GLY A 167 5.28 26.32 -9.73
N ASP A 168 4.41 27.32 -9.95
CA ASP A 168 3.82 28.27 -8.98
C ASP A 168 3.08 27.70 -7.73
N GLY A 169 3.20 26.41 -7.41
CA GLY A 169 2.69 25.81 -6.18
C GLY A 169 3.81 25.25 -5.32
N GLU A 170 4.52 26.07 -4.55
CA GLU A 170 5.60 25.60 -3.65
C GLU A 170 5.12 24.45 -2.74
N ILE A 171 5.67 23.24 -2.93
CA ILE A 171 5.70 22.25 -1.85
C ILE A 171 6.50 22.88 -0.72
N SER A 172 5.87 23.08 0.43
CA SER A 172 6.55 23.66 1.59
C SER A 172 7.77 22.81 1.96
N GLU A 173 8.86 23.45 2.39
CA GLU A 173 10.08 22.79 2.84
C GLU A 173 9.81 21.62 3.82
N THR A 174 8.73 21.73 4.60
CA THR A 174 8.26 20.70 5.53
C THR A 174 7.86 19.41 4.82
N LYS A 175 7.09 19.48 3.73
CA LYS A 175 6.65 18.30 2.96
C LYS A 175 7.83 17.58 2.30
N THR A 176 8.82 18.32 1.80
CA THR A 176 10.06 17.74 1.25
C THR A 176 10.86 17.01 2.33
N ARG A 177 10.98 17.60 3.53
CA ARG A 177 11.65 16.96 4.67
C ARG A 177 10.89 15.70 5.15
N GLN A 178 9.56 15.73 5.13
CA GLN A 178 8.72 14.58 5.44
C GLN A 178 8.93 13.43 4.45
N LEU A 179 8.87 13.69 3.14
CA LEU A 179 9.14 12.62 2.17
C LEU A 179 10.53 12.02 2.41
N ARG A 180 11.55 12.87 2.53
CA ARG A 180 12.93 12.40 2.75
C ARG A 180 13.04 11.52 3.99
N PHE A 181 12.42 11.93 5.10
CA PHE A 181 12.40 11.13 6.33
C PHE A 181 11.79 9.74 6.09
N TRP A 182 10.65 9.67 5.40
CA TRP A 182 9.99 8.39 5.11
C TRP A 182 10.74 7.52 4.12
N THR A 183 11.41 8.12 3.13
CA THR A 183 12.30 7.41 2.20
C THR A 183 13.48 6.81 2.95
N ASP A 184 14.13 7.60 3.80
CA ASP A 184 15.28 7.16 4.59
C ASP A 184 14.86 6.06 5.61
N LEU A 185 13.67 6.19 6.21
CA LEU A 185 13.07 5.15 7.06
C LEU A 185 12.87 3.86 6.27
N LYS A 186 12.21 3.91 5.10
CA LYS A 186 11.92 2.73 4.28
C LYS A 186 13.20 2.00 3.89
N GLU A 187 14.23 2.71 3.47
CA GLU A 187 15.52 2.12 3.11
C GLU A 187 16.20 1.46 4.32
N CYS A 188 16.20 2.13 5.48
CA CYS A 188 16.80 1.61 6.70
C CYS A 188 16.08 0.35 7.17
N VAL A 189 14.75 0.40 7.29
CA VAL A 189 13.91 -0.71 7.75
C VAL A 189 13.95 -1.89 6.80
N GLY A 190 14.01 -1.66 5.49
CA GLY A 190 14.17 -2.76 4.51
C GLY A 190 15.45 -3.57 4.71
N LYS A 191 16.49 -2.97 5.32
CA LYS A 191 17.75 -3.65 5.65
C LYS A 191 17.73 -4.32 7.03
N THR A 192 17.08 -3.71 8.03
CA THR A 192 17.13 -4.16 9.43
C THR A 192 15.92 -5.01 9.85
N HIS A 193 14.75 -4.79 9.27
CA HIS A 193 13.50 -5.52 9.54
C HIS A 193 12.86 -6.01 8.23
N PRO A 194 13.44 -7.00 7.55
CA PRO A 194 13.00 -7.44 6.20
C PRO A 194 11.59 -8.04 6.17
N LYS A 195 10.96 -8.28 7.33
CA LYS A 195 9.56 -8.73 7.44
C LYS A 195 8.57 -7.57 7.43
N LEU A 196 9.01 -6.35 7.72
CA LEU A 196 8.17 -5.16 7.62
C LEU A 196 8.06 -4.72 6.16
N ARG A 197 6.85 -4.82 5.60
CA ARG A 197 6.52 -4.27 4.29
C ARG A 197 6.04 -2.84 4.46
N LEU A 198 6.87 -1.88 4.07
CA LEU A 198 6.59 -0.46 4.13
C LEU A 198 6.16 0.07 2.74
N GLN A 199 5.08 0.85 2.71
CA GLN A 199 4.43 1.40 1.51
C GLN A 199 5.30 2.41 0.74
N THR A 200 4.82 3.00 -0.35
CA THR A 200 5.59 4.05 -1.04
C THR A 200 5.55 5.36 -0.24
N PRO A 201 6.70 5.94 0.16
CA PRO A 201 6.77 7.20 0.90
C PRO A 201 6.10 8.36 0.17
N ARG A 202 5.49 9.29 0.92
CA ARG A 202 4.79 10.46 0.39
C ARG A 202 5.14 11.74 1.14
N PRO A 203 4.98 12.94 0.53
CA PRO A 203 5.25 14.23 1.15
C PRO A 203 4.15 14.64 2.15
N GLN A 204 4.00 13.86 3.22
CA GLN A 204 2.95 14.01 4.24
C GLN A 204 3.45 13.65 5.65
N HIS A 205 2.73 14.06 6.69
CA HIS A 205 3.16 13.89 8.08
C HIS A 205 2.87 12.52 8.68
N TRP A 206 2.19 11.63 7.95
CA TRP A 206 1.86 10.27 8.38
C TRP A 206 2.37 9.23 7.38
N TYR A 207 2.47 7.98 7.83
CA TYR A 207 2.93 6.87 7.02
C TYR A 207 2.21 5.58 7.47
N ASP A 208 1.39 5.04 6.58
CA ASP A 208 0.55 3.90 6.92
C ASP A 208 1.27 2.58 6.65
N VAL A 209 1.05 1.62 7.54
CA VAL A 209 1.62 0.28 7.50
C VAL A 209 0.49 -0.72 7.65
N SER A 210 0.35 -1.60 6.66
CA SER A 210 -0.67 -2.65 6.67
C SER A 210 -0.47 -3.59 7.86
N MET A 211 -1.58 -4.08 8.37
CA MET A 211 -1.65 -5.10 9.40
C MET A 211 -2.22 -6.43 8.90
N GLY A 212 -2.56 -6.52 7.61
CA GLY A 212 -3.24 -7.68 7.03
C GLY A 212 -4.72 -7.81 7.45
N SER A 213 -5.39 -6.69 7.78
CA SER A 213 -6.81 -6.66 8.10
C SER A 213 -7.41 -5.35 7.63
N SER A 214 -8.60 -5.40 7.01
CA SER A 214 -9.32 -4.22 6.53
C SER A 214 -10.12 -3.45 7.59
N GLU A 215 -9.79 -3.67 8.86
CA GLU A 215 -10.51 -3.10 10.01
C GLU A 215 -9.73 -1.97 10.68
N ALA A 216 -8.40 -2.02 10.54
CA ALA A 216 -7.47 -1.10 11.15
C ALA A 216 -6.07 -1.27 10.55
N HIS A 217 -5.26 -0.22 10.60
CA HIS A 217 -3.86 -0.24 10.18
C HIS A 217 -2.97 0.45 11.22
N ILE A 218 -1.67 0.26 11.11
CA ILE A 218 -0.72 1.06 11.88
C ILE A 218 -0.46 2.35 11.11
N ALA A 219 -0.50 3.49 11.79
CA ALA A 219 -0.04 4.75 11.23
C ALA A 219 1.16 5.23 12.04
N LEU A 220 2.23 5.60 11.34
CA LEU A 220 3.35 6.33 11.91
C LEU A 220 3.12 7.82 11.65
N SER A 221 3.51 8.70 12.57
CA SER A 221 3.40 10.14 12.30
C SER A 221 4.51 10.99 12.90
N LEU A 222 4.76 12.11 12.25
CA LEU A 222 5.74 13.14 12.63
C LEU A 222 5.02 14.43 13.00
N ASN A 223 5.40 15.01 14.14
CA ASN A 223 4.99 16.36 14.50
C ASN A 223 6.23 17.24 14.71
N SER A 224 6.65 17.94 13.66
CA SER A 224 7.86 18.79 13.67
C SER A 224 7.76 19.98 14.63
N GLN A 225 6.56 20.44 14.97
CA GLN A 225 6.36 21.54 15.91
C GLN A 225 6.60 21.10 17.36
N LYS A 226 6.19 19.87 17.70
CA LYS A 226 6.32 19.29 19.05
C LYS A 226 7.52 18.36 19.19
N ASN A 227 8.26 18.12 18.11
CA ASN A 227 9.28 17.08 18.00
C ASN A 227 8.82 15.72 18.54
N LEU A 228 7.68 15.23 18.02
CA LEU A 228 7.15 13.92 18.37
C LEU A 228 7.17 13.00 17.15
N VAL A 229 7.62 11.76 17.37
CA VAL A 229 7.32 10.64 16.49
C VAL A 229 6.30 9.73 17.19
N SER A 230 5.44 9.07 16.43
CA SER A 230 4.43 8.18 17.02
C SER A 230 4.17 6.96 16.17
N CYS A 231 3.74 5.90 16.84
CA CYS A 231 3.19 4.69 16.27
C CYS A 231 1.78 4.55 16.86
N GLU A 232 0.77 4.48 16.00
CA GLU A 232 -0.62 4.36 16.42
C GLU A 232 -1.35 3.24 15.68
N LEU A 233 -2.31 2.61 16.35
CA LEU A 233 -3.36 1.87 15.67
C LEU A 233 -4.45 2.84 15.25
N TYR A 234 -4.73 2.89 13.96
CA TYR A 234 -5.81 3.69 13.38
C TYR A 234 -7.00 2.79 13.02
N ILE A 235 -8.18 3.10 13.55
CA ILE A 235 -9.42 2.35 13.35
C ILE A 235 -10.44 3.25 12.66
N SER A 236 -10.76 2.97 11.40
CA SER A 236 -11.69 3.78 10.61
C SER A 236 -13.14 3.37 10.87
N LYS A 237 -13.94 4.26 11.47
CA LYS A 237 -15.40 4.09 11.70
C LYS A 237 -15.86 2.76 12.36
N ASN A 238 -14.96 1.94 12.91
CA ASN A 238 -15.31 0.70 13.60
C ASN A 238 -15.30 0.89 15.13
N LYS A 239 -16.46 1.29 15.67
CA LYS A 239 -16.63 1.53 17.12
C LYS A 239 -16.70 0.26 17.95
N GLU A 240 -17.16 -0.84 17.35
CA GLU A 240 -17.24 -2.13 18.02
C GLU A 240 -15.83 -2.67 18.30
N LEU A 241 -14.95 -2.61 17.30
CA LEU A 241 -13.54 -2.99 17.46
C LEU A 241 -12.85 -2.10 18.50
N TYR A 242 -13.03 -0.78 18.43
CA TYR A 242 -12.44 0.11 19.43
C TYR A 242 -12.95 -0.20 20.85
N GLY A 243 -14.26 -0.41 21.02
CA GLY A 243 -14.85 -0.77 22.31
C GLY A 243 -14.31 -2.10 22.84
N PHE A 244 -14.15 -3.11 21.97
CA PHE A 244 -13.53 -4.38 22.31
C PHE A 244 -12.09 -4.21 22.81
N LEU A 245 -11.28 -3.41 22.10
CA LEU A 245 -9.89 -3.14 22.48
C LEU A 245 -9.79 -2.35 23.78
N MET A 246 -10.68 -1.36 23.97
CA MET A 246 -10.74 -0.55 25.20
C MET A 246 -10.99 -1.41 26.44
N ASN A 247 -11.87 -2.42 26.35
CA ASN A 247 -12.12 -3.38 27.42
C ASN A 247 -10.89 -4.24 27.78
N ARG A 248 -9.87 -4.25 26.92
CA ARG A 248 -8.59 -4.95 27.09
C ARG A 248 -7.42 -4.01 27.27
N LYS A 249 -7.67 -2.73 27.58
CA LYS A 249 -6.64 -1.69 27.72
C LYS A 249 -5.44 -2.15 28.57
N GLU A 250 -5.69 -2.65 29.77
CA GLU A 250 -4.64 -3.08 30.70
C GLU A 250 -3.82 -4.28 30.17
N GLU A 251 -4.46 -5.19 29.41
CA GLU A 251 -3.76 -6.30 28.76
C GLU A 251 -2.83 -5.76 27.66
N ILE A 252 -3.36 -4.88 26.81
CA ILE A 252 -2.65 -4.30 25.66
C ILE A 252 -1.48 -3.44 26.10
N GLU A 253 -1.67 -2.53 27.06
CA GLU A 253 -0.61 -1.65 27.58
C GLU A 253 0.50 -2.45 28.26
N ARG A 254 0.15 -3.55 28.94
CA ARG A 254 1.13 -4.47 29.54
C ARG A 254 1.94 -5.21 28.48
N GLU A 255 1.33 -5.68 27.40
CA GLU A 255 2.06 -6.34 26.30
C GLU A 255 2.92 -5.37 25.50
N ILE A 256 2.48 -4.12 25.32
CA ILE A 256 3.26 -3.07 24.66
C ILE A 256 4.39 -2.54 25.58
N GLY A 257 4.20 -2.66 26.90
CA GLY A 257 5.15 -2.19 27.91
C GLY A 257 5.16 -0.67 28.08
N ALA A 258 4.04 0.00 27.76
CA ALA A 258 3.87 1.44 27.90
C ALA A 258 2.39 1.81 28.02
N GLU A 259 2.10 2.91 28.70
CA GLU A 259 0.78 3.53 28.66
C GLU A 259 0.52 4.12 27.27
N LEU A 260 -0.71 3.98 26.79
CA LEU A 260 -1.13 4.43 25.47
C LEU A 260 -2.15 5.56 25.62
N GLU A 261 -2.17 6.46 24.64
CA GLU A 261 -3.26 7.41 24.52
C GLU A 261 -4.39 6.80 23.69
N TRP A 262 -5.58 6.75 24.27
CA TRP A 262 -6.77 6.19 23.64
C TRP A 262 -7.71 7.33 23.25
N ILE A 263 -7.96 7.49 21.95
CA ILE A 263 -8.81 8.55 21.41
C ILE A 263 -10.00 7.90 20.71
N ASP A 264 -11.20 8.27 21.13
CA ASP A 264 -12.44 7.91 20.45
C ASP A 264 -13.02 9.15 19.74
N ALA A 265 -12.87 9.24 18.41
CA ALA A 265 -13.41 10.36 17.62
C ALA A 265 -14.38 9.87 16.55
N SER A 266 -15.31 10.71 16.10
CA SER A 266 -16.41 10.30 15.21
C SER A 266 -15.95 9.65 13.89
N VAL A 267 -14.82 10.08 13.33
CA VAL A 267 -14.28 9.57 12.06
C VAL A 267 -13.40 8.35 12.28
N ALA A 268 -12.47 8.43 13.24
CA ALA A 268 -11.54 7.35 13.53
C ALA A 268 -11.18 7.34 15.01
N SER A 269 -11.06 6.12 15.54
CA SER A 269 -10.53 5.90 16.88
C SER A 269 -9.06 5.52 16.78
N ARG A 270 -8.24 5.96 17.74
CA ARG A 270 -6.79 5.80 17.70
C ARG A 270 -6.23 5.33 19.03
N ILE A 271 -5.22 4.47 18.97
CA ILE A 271 -4.46 3.99 20.13
C ILE A 271 -3.00 4.33 19.89
N ILE A 272 -2.46 5.30 20.62
CA ILE A 272 -1.25 6.03 20.22
C ILE A 272 -0.14 5.84 21.24
N LEU A 273 1.05 5.48 20.75
CA LEU A 273 2.30 5.58 21.48
C LEU A 273 3.15 6.71 20.90
N ARG A 274 3.55 7.69 21.73
CA ARG A 274 4.39 8.82 21.30
C ARG A 274 5.77 8.74 21.93
N LYS A 275 6.77 9.19 21.17
CA LYS A 275 8.14 9.42 21.63
C LYS A 275 8.53 10.86 21.33
N SER A 276 8.90 11.59 22.39
CA SER A 276 9.57 12.89 22.25
C SER A 276 10.98 12.67 21.73
N VAL A 277 11.37 13.49 20.77
CA VAL A 277 12.71 13.53 20.20
C VAL A 277 13.24 14.96 20.27
N ASP A 278 14.55 15.15 20.20
CA ASP A 278 15.13 16.50 20.30
C ASP A 278 14.81 17.32 19.05
N SER A 279 14.94 16.69 17.89
CA SER A 279 14.62 17.25 16.58
C SER A 279 14.38 16.11 15.60
N ILE A 280 13.22 16.13 14.95
CA ILE A 280 12.79 15.06 14.02
C ILE A 280 13.75 14.92 12.84
N PHE A 281 14.24 16.04 12.32
CA PHE A 281 15.11 16.06 11.14
C PHE A 281 16.60 16.13 11.49
N ASN A 282 16.97 15.66 12.69
CA ASN A 282 18.36 15.54 13.09
C ASN A 282 18.98 14.27 12.49
N LYS A 283 19.72 14.44 11.40
CA LYS A 283 20.42 13.36 10.67
C LYS A 283 21.29 12.46 11.54
N ASN A 284 21.85 12.98 12.64
CA ASN A 284 22.70 12.17 13.54
C ASN A 284 21.91 11.24 14.46
N LYS A 285 20.59 11.45 14.58
CA LYS A 285 19.69 10.66 15.45
C LYS A 285 18.64 9.87 14.68
N GLU A 286 18.56 10.02 13.36
CA GLU A 286 17.56 9.35 12.52
C GLU A 286 17.55 7.83 12.70
N SER A 287 18.71 7.19 12.78
CA SER A 287 18.79 5.74 13.01
C SER A 287 18.10 5.30 14.30
N GLU A 288 18.18 6.11 15.37
CA GLU A 288 17.49 5.83 16.64
C GLU A 288 15.96 5.96 16.50
N TYR A 289 15.51 6.92 15.71
CA TYR A 289 14.09 7.13 15.45
C TYR A 289 13.52 6.03 14.56
N PHE A 290 14.27 5.63 13.54
CA PHE A 290 13.89 4.56 12.61
C PHE A 290 13.80 3.23 13.32
N GLU A 291 14.78 2.88 14.16
CA GLU A 291 14.74 1.67 14.98
C GLU A 291 13.53 1.68 15.94
N TRP A 292 13.24 2.83 16.56
CA TRP A 292 12.08 2.94 17.43
C TRP A 292 10.77 2.78 16.67
N LEU A 293 10.60 3.42 15.51
CA LEU A 293 9.41 3.30 14.68
C LEU A 293 9.23 1.86 14.18
N ALA A 294 10.30 1.22 13.70
CA ALA A 294 10.26 -0.15 13.20
C ALA A 294 9.91 -1.17 14.31
N SER A 295 10.64 -1.13 15.42
CA SER A 295 10.39 -2.02 16.56
C SER A 295 8.99 -1.86 17.15
N LYS A 296 8.47 -0.62 17.22
CA LYS A 296 7.09 -0.38 17.66
C LYS A 296 6.05 -0.81 16.63
N THR A 297 6.34 -0.71 15.34
CA THR A 297 5.48 -1.25 14.27
C THR A 297 5.35 -2.77 14.42
N GLU A 298 6.46 -3.51 14.54
CA GLU A 298 6.43 -4.97 14.72
C GLU A 298 5.68 -5.38 16.00
N LEU A 299 5.92 -4.65 17.10
CA LEU A 299 5.24 -4.90 18.37
C LEU A 299 3.73 -4.64 18.26
N PHE A 300 3.32 -3.55 17.62
CA PHE A 300 1.91 -3.24 17.38
C PHE A 300 1.27 -4.30 16.48
N GLN A 301 1.92 -4.70 15.38
CA GLN A 301 1.43 -5.78 14.52
C GLN A 301 1.16 -7.04 15.34
N LYS A 302 2.14 -7.48 16.13
CA LYS A 302 2.02 -8.68 16.97
C LYS A 302 0.87 -8.59 17.97
N VAL A 303 0.80 -7.50 18.74
CA VAL A 303 -0.20 -7.36 19.83
C VAL A 303 -1.60 -7.22 19.25
N PHE A 304 -1.79 -6.34 18.26
CA PHE A 304 -3.13 -6.07 17.74
C PHE A 304 -3.63 -7.14 16.78
N GLN A 305 -2.77 -7.84 16.02
CA GLN A 305 -3.20 -9.03 15.27
C GLN A 305 -3.78 -10.11 16.19
N LYS A 306 -3.15 -10.35 17.35
CA LYS A 306 -3.71 -11.25 18.38
C LYS A 306 -5.08 -10.78 18.85
N GLN A 307 -5.24 -9.48 19.12
CA GLN A 307 -6.53 -8.95 19.57
C GLN A 307 -7.61 -9.02 18.47
N PHE A 308 -7.26 -8.83 17.20
CA PHE A 308 -8.19 -8.97 16.09
C PHE A 308 -8.67 -10.41 15.90
N MET A 309 -7.78 -11.39 16.07
CA MET A 309 -8.18 -12.80 16.07
C MET A 309 -9.18 -13.10 17.19
N ASN A 310 -8.96 -12.57 18.40
CA ASN A 310 -9.89 -12.72 19.52
C ASN A 310 -11.23 -12.01 19.24
N TRP A 311 -11.20 -10.83 18.64
CA TRP A 311 -12.40 -10.07 18.29
C TRP A 311 -13.25 -10.80 17.24
N LYS A 312 -12.64 -11.32 16.18
CA LYS A 312 -13.33 -12.11 15.14
C LYS A 312 -13.96 -13.39 15.67
N GLN A 313 -13.44 -13.97 16.75
CA GLN A 313 -14.05 -15.13 17.42
C GLN A 313 -15.20 -14.76 18.38
N SER A 314 -15.34 -13.48 18.71
CA SER A 314 -16.37 -12.98 19.63
C SER A 314 -17.62 -12.44 18.94
N ILE A 315 -17.60 -12.38 17.61
CA ILE A 315 -18.71 -12.01 16.72
C ILE A 315 -19.29 -13.28 16.12
#